data_AF-A0A942MZ30-F1
#
_entry.id   AF-A0A942MZ30-F1
#
_cell.length_a   1.000
_cell.length_b   1.000
_cell.length_c   1.000
_cell.angle_alpha   90.00
_cell.angle_beta   90.00
_cell.angle_gamma   90.00
#
_symmetry.space_group_name_H-M   'P 1'
#
loop_
_entity.id
_entity.type
_entity.pdbx_description
1 polymer ?
#
loop_
_entity_poly.entity_id
_entity_poly.type
_entity_poly.pdbx_seq_one_letter_code
_entity_poly.pdbx_strand_id
1 'polypeptide(L)' 'IMKSIHKTCVEVAERFGTPGNYVNGANIGGFLKVADAMLDQGLV' A
#
# COMPACT_ATOMS: atom_id res chain seq x y z
N ILE A 1 -15.40 0.60 2.06
CA ILE A 1 -14.39 1.23 1.19
C ILE A 1 -13.52 2.23 1.97
N MET A 2 -14.04 3.36 2.47
CA MET A 2 -13.18 4.35 3.15
C MET A 2 -12.49 3.82 4.42
N LYS A 3 -13.18 2.99 5.22
CA LYS A 3 -12.57 2.33 6.40
C LYS A 3 -11.40 1.42 6.03
N SER A 4 -11.50 0.69 4.91
CA SER A 4 -10.42 -0.20 4.47
C SER A 4 -9.25 0.61 3.90
N ILE A 5 -9.51 1.70 3.16
CA ILE A 5 -8.47 2.61 2.68
C ILE A 5 -7.69 3.20 3.87
N HIS A 6 -8.40 3.73 4.87
CA HIS A 6 -7.79 4.25 6.09
C HIS A 6 -6.95 3.19 6.80
N LYS A 7 -7.49 1.98 6.99
CA LYS A 7 -6.77 0.85 7.59
C LYS A 7 -5.45 0.56 6.85
N THR A 8 -5.50 0.45 5.52
CA THR A 8 -4.30 0.22 4.70
C THR A 8 -3.28 1.34 4.85
N CYS A 9 -3.69 2.62 4.80
CA CYS A 9 -2.77 3.74 4.97
C CYS A 9 -2.03 3.67 6.32
N VAL A 10 -2.75 3.42 7.41
CA VAL A 10 -2.15 3.38 8.75
C VAL A 10 -1.20 2.19 8.91
N GLU A 11 -1.65 0.98 8.55
CA GLU A 11 -0.86 -0.24 8.70
C GLU A 11 0.41 -0.23 7.84
N VAL A 12 0.30 0.22 6.58
CA VAL A 12 1.46 0.30 5.67
C VAL A 12 2.42 1.40 6.12
N ALA A 13 1.92 2.57 6.50
CA ALA A 13 2.79 3.65 6.95
C ALA A 13 3.58 3.25 8.21
N GLU A 14 2.98 2.50 9.13
CA GLU A 14 3.65 1.93 10.30
C GLU A 14 4.68 0.87 9.92
N ARG A 15 4.33 -0.08 9.05
CA ARG A 15 5.23 -1.14 8.57
C ARG A 15 6.51 -0.60 7.91
N PHE A 16 6.42 0.55 7.25
CA PHE A 16 7.54 1.18 6.53
C PHE A 16 8.17 2.37 7.28
N GLY A 17 7.94 2.46 8.60
CA GLY A 17 8.68 3.38 9.47
C GLY A 17 8.24 4.84 9.39
N THR A 18 7.07 5.13 8.83
CA THR A 18 6.47 6.47 8.76
C THR A 18 5.07 6.52 9.37
N PRO A 19 4.88 6.12 10.64
CA PRO A 19 3.56 5.98 11.25
C PRO A 19 2.75 7.27 11.17
N GLY A 20 1.45 7.14 10.87
CA GLY A 20 0.53 8.28 10.70
C GLY A 20 0.67 9.04 9.38
N ASN A 21 1.69 8.76 8.55
CA ASN A 21 1.82 9.38 7.24
C ASN A 21 0.94 8.68 6.19
N TYR A 22 -0.27 9.22 5.98
CA TYR A 22 -1.24 8.71 5.01
C TYR A 22 -0.73 8.72 3.57
N VAL A 23 0.07 9.72 3.19
CA VAL A 23 0.60 9.82 1.83
C VAL A 23 1.55 8.67 1.55
N ASN A 24 2.47 8.40 2.49
CA ASN A 24 3.37 7.25 2.38
C ASN A 24 2.59 5.93 2.40
N GLY A 25 1.67 5.75 3.34
CA GLY A 25 0.85 4.54 3.44
C GLY A 25 0.02 4.27 2.18
N ALA A 26 -0.61 5.31 1.61
CA ALA A 26 -1.39 5.21 0.38
C ALA A 26 -0.50 4.84 -0.82
N ASN A 27 0.61 5.54 -1.01
CA ASN A 27 1.49 5.34 -2.15
C ASN A 27 2.16 3.96 -2.10
N ILE A 28 2.71 3.56 -0.95
CA ILE A 28 3.36 2.26 -0.79
C ILE A 28 2.34 1.12 -0.91
N GLY A 29 1.18 1.23 -0.25
CA GLY A 29 0.16 0.19 -0.28
C GLY A 29 -0.46 0.01 -1.67
N GLY A 30 -0.70 1.11 -2.38
CA GLY A 30 -1.15 1.09 -3.77
C GLY A 30 -0.11 0.50 -4.72
N PHE A 31 1.16 0.87 -4.55
CA PHE A 31 2.26 0.34 -5.35
C PHE A 31 2.44 -1.16 -5.16
N LEU A 32 2.51 -1.65 -3.92
CA LEU A 32 2.65 -3.09 -3.63
C LEU A 32 1.55 -3.91 -4.30
N LYS A 33 0.29 -3.49 -4.18
CA LYS A 33 -0.84 -4.20 -4.79
C LYS A 33 -0.70 -4.36 -6.31
N VAL A 34 -0.22 -3.33 -7.00
CA VAL A 34 -0.02 -3.38 -8.46
C VAL A 34 1.25 -4.16 -8.79
N ALA A 35 2.35 -3.93 -8.08
CA ALA A 35 3.61 -4.61 -8.29
C ALA A 35 3.49 -6.12 -8.11
N ASP A 36 2.82 -6.57 -7.05
CA ASP A 36 2.53 -7.99 -6.80
C ASP A 36 1.72 -8.59 -7.96
N ALA A 37 0.68 -7.90 -8.41
CA ALA A 37 -0.13 -8.34 -9.54
C ALA A 37 0.64 -8.37 -10.88
N MET A 38 1.60 -7.46 -11.08
CA MET A 38 2.47 -7.46 -12.27
C MET A 38 3.47 -8.60 -12.22
N LEU A 39 4.03 -8.91 -11.05
CA LEU A 39 4.92 -10.06 -10.86
C LEU A 39 4.19 -11.39 -11.09
N ASP A 40 2.95 -11.52 -10.59
CA ASP A 40 2.11 -12.70 -10.78
C ASP A 40 1.75 -12.93 -12.26
N GLN A 41 1.55 -11.85 -13.02
CA GLN A 41 1.27 -11.92 -14.46
C GLN A 41 2.51 -12.25 -15.30
N GLY A 42 3.72 -12.07 -14.75
CA GLY A 42 4.97 -12.30 -15.45
C GLY A 42 5.24 -11.26 -16.55
N LEU A 43 6.19 -11.57 -17.43
CA LEU A 43 6.51 -10.71 -18.57
C LEU A 43 5.46 -10.93 -19.68
N VAL A 44 4.61 -9.93 -19.91
CA VAL A 44 3.55 -9.92 -20.94
C VAL A 44 3.68 -8.73 -21.88
#